data_AF-A0A5B7CF07-F1
#
_entry.id   AF-A0A5B7CF07-F1
#
_cell.length_a   1.000
_cell.length_b   1.000
_cell.length_c   1.000
_cell.angle_alpha   90.00
_cell.angle_beta   90.00
_cell.angle_gamma   90.00
#
_symmetry.space_group_name_H-M   'P 1'
#
loop_
_entity.id
_entity.type
_entity.pdbx_description
1 polymer ?
#
loop_
_entity_poly.entity_id
_entity_poly.type
_entity_poly.pdbx_seq_one_letter_code
_entity_poly.pdbx_strand_id
1 'polypeptide(L)'
;MSSWEHIVATQIADGSVYPLSRFIDTELHEMDTMASLHQNAGLDMEKAISRYSRCRRKDPEMERREANEDVYVTRKKFHQMALHYYAKMNQLQYSHKIALLEPVLGLLVATRAHYNMGHDTLSVPKLEDFLSTVSVSAKSIHEDQMKERNETLELIDSIITQSQLMYYAQPPADIAALPPDTTLTTKSGYLNVQKKYMGVMSSWERQYVFVEGGNLMGVAKGEAVGSLLLEIDSSTVVHATDTDDRLHVFQVATSKKYITLQALNDRERDEWMLTIHNLGKDGGYIKDEKVVPPSLLSGVGQFFADKFHAASAAIGSTPPTPTLASSTATTTSTASTGATSSPPEVVAIPPDAPIMFDLLTSTEETLMLDMNR
;
A
#
# COMPACT_ATOMS: atom_id res chain seq x y z
N MET A 1 10.01 19.27 -8.66
CA MET A 1 11.11 19.47 -7.70
C MET A 1 11.54 18.09 -7.22
N SER A 2 12.82 17.76 -7.31
CA SER A 2 13.36 16.52 -6.75
C SER A 2 13.28 16.56 -5.22
N SER A 3 12.89 15.45 -4.58
CA SER A 3 12.91 15.36 -3.11
C SER A 3 14.34 15.52 -2.58
N TRP A 4 14.50 15.92 -1.31
CA TRP A 4 15.84 15.98 -0.69
C TRP A 4 16.51 14.60 -0.67
N GLU A 5 15.72 13.53 -0.59
CA GLU A 5 16.19 12.15 -0.73
C GLU A 5 16.85 11.91 -2.09
N HIS A 6 16.25 12.40 -3.18
CA HIS A 6 16.84 12.27 -4.51
C HIS A 6 18.13 13.08 -4.67
N ILE A 7 18.20 14.27 -4.06
CA ILE A 7 19.41 15.09 -4.04
C ILE A 7 20.54 14.35 -3.32
N VAL A 8 20.27 13.78 -2.15
CA VAL A 8 21.25 13.00 -1.37
C VAL A 8 21.67 11.73 -2.12
N ALA A 9 20.73 11.01 -2.73
CA ALA A 9 21.05 9.82 -3.51
C ALA A 9 22.03 10.12 -4.66
N THR A 10 21.84 11.26 -5.33
CA THR A 10 22.77 11.74 -6.36
C THR A 10 24.14 12.07 -5.78
N GLN A 11 24.19 12.74 -4.62
CA GLN A 11 25.47 13.03 -3.93
C GLN A 11 26.22 11.76 -3.52
N ILE A 12 25.52 10.72 -3.06
CA ILE A 12 26.13 9.43 -2.73
C ILE A 12 26.65 8.74 -3.99
N ALA A 13 25.89 8.78 -5.08
CA ALA A 13 26.30 8.19 -6.35
C ALA A 13 27.61 8.84 -6.86
N ASP A 14 27.66 10.17 -6.88
CA ASP A 14 28.81 10.91 -7.41
C ASP A 14 30.00 10.95 -6.45
N GLY A 15 29.73 11.11 -5.15
CA GLY A 15 30.75 11.30 -4.11
C GLY A 15 31.29 10.01 -3.50
N SER A 16 30.59 8.90 -3.64
CA SER A 16 30.99 7.62 -3.03
C SER A 16 31.04 6.46 -4.00
N VAL A 17 29.96 6.22 -4.74
CA VAL A 17 29.86 5.04 -5.61
C VAL A 17 30.80 5.19 -6.81
N TYR A 18 30.75 6.33 -7.49
CA TYR A 18 31.54 6.55 -8.70
C TYR A 18 33.07 6.46 -8.48
N PRO A 19 33.67 7.11 -7.46
CA PRO A 19 35.12 6.99 -7.24
C PRO A 19 35.55 5.55 -6.92
N LEU A 20 34.74 4.79 -6.17
CA LEU A 20 35.02 3.39 -5.85
C LEU A 20 34.93 2.50 -7.10
N SER A 21 33.87 2.64 -7.90
CA SER A 21 33.72 1.93 -9.17
C SER A 21 34.88 2.25 -10.13
N ARG A 22 35.27 3.52 -10.26
CA ARG A 22 36.41 3.92 -11.08
C ARG A 22 37.71 3.26 -10.63
N PHE A 23 37.97 3.19 -9.32
CA PHE A 23 39.16 2.55 -8.78
C PHE A 23 39.20 1.04 -9.13
N ILE A 24 38.07 0.34 -8.96
CA ILE A 24 37.96 -1.09 -9.26
C ILE A 24 38.08 -1.35 -10.76
N ASP A 25 37.23 -0.69 -11.56
CA ASP A 25 37.06 -1.00 -12.97
C ASP A 25 38.21 -0.47 -13.83
N THR A 26 38.88 0.60 -13.37
CA THR A 26 40.02 1.19 -14.09
C THR A 26 41.35 0.84 -13.44
N GLU A 27 41.59 1.30 -12.21
CA GLU A 27 42.95 1.25 -11.65
C GLU A 27 43.40 -0.17 -11.30
N LEU A 28 42.53 -0.98 -10.69
CA LEU A 28 42.84 -2.37 -10.39
C LEU A 28 42.91 -3.23 -11.66
N HIS A 29 42.03 -2.97 -12.64
CA HIS A 29 42.07 -3.67 -13.92
C HIS A 29 43.36 -3.37 -14.73
N GLU A 30 43.79 -2.11 -14.76
CA GLU A 30 45.07 -1.71 -15.34
C GLU A 30 46.25 -2.39 -14.62
N MET A 31 46.19 -2.50 -13.28
CA MET A 31 47.23 -3.18 -12.51
C MET A 31 47.35 -4.66 -12.88
N ASP A 32 46.23 -5.36 -12.96
CA ASP A 32 46.18 -6.79 -13.34
C ASP A 32 46.73 -7.02 -14.75
N THR A 33 46.38 -6.12 -15.68
CA THR A 33 46.91 -6.13 -17.04
C THR A 33 48.43 -5.94 -17.05
N MET A 34 48.95 -4.98 -16.29
CA MET A 34 50.39 -4.71 -16.19
C MET A 34 51.15 -5.88 -15.55
N ALA A 35 50.58 -6.51 -14.51
CA ALA A 35 51.14 -7.70 -13.88
C ALA A 35 51.25 -8.86 -14.89
N SER A 36 50.19 -9.09 -15.67
CA SER A 36 50.16 -10.12 -16.72
C SER A 36 51.20 -9.85 -17.82
N LEU A 37 51.32 -8.60 -18.28
CA LEU A 37 52.32 -8.21 -19.27
C LEU A 37 53.75 -8.39 -18.77
N HIS A 38 54.02 -8.02 -17.52
CA HIS A 38 55.31 -8.21 -16.87
C HIS A 38 55.67 -9.70 -16.75
N GLN A 39 54.72 -10.53 -16.28
CA GLN A 39 54.92 -11.97 -16.16
C GLN A 39 55.21 -12.62 -17.52
N ASN A 40 54.43 -12.29 -18.55
CA ASN A 40 54.62 -12.82 -19.91
C ASN A 40 55.98 -12.41 -20.49
N ALA A 41 56.40 -11.16 -20.31
CA ALA A 41 57.73 -10.71 -20.73
C ALA A 41 58.86 -11.47 -20.02
N GLY A 42 58.67 -11.83 -18.74
CA GLY A 42 59.60 -12.66 -17.99
C GLY A 42 59.71 -14.08 -18.56
N LEU A 43 58.58 -14.72 -18.87
CA LEU A 43 58.57 -16.04 -19.49
C LEU A 43 59.23 -16.06 -20.88
N ASP A 44 59.01 -15.02 -21.68
CA ASP A 44 59.63 -14.89 -23.01
C ASP A 44 61.15 -14.69 -22.89
N MET A 45 61.60 -13.88 -21.93
CA MET A 45 63.02 -13.71 -21.63
C MET A 45 63.68 -15.02 -21.20
N GLU A 46 63.05 -15.77 -20.28
CA GLU A 46 63.55 -17.08 -19.84
C GLU A 46 63.67 -18.09 -20.99
N LYS A 47 62.69 -18.11 -21.91
CA LYS A 47 62.76 -18.94 -23.12
C LYS A 47 63.92 -18.55 -24.03
N ALA A 48 64.12 -17.25 -24.27
CA ALA A 48 65.21 -16.74 -25.11
C ALA A 48 66.59 -17.05 -24.49
N ILE A 49 66.76 -16.81 -23.18
CA ILE A 49 67.99 -17.15 -22.45
C ILE A 49 68.26 -18.65 -22.50
N SER A 50 67.22 -19.48 -22.32
CA SER A 50 67.33 -20.93 -22.41
C SER A 50 67.71 -21.42 -23.81
N ARG A 51 67.23 -20.75 -24.87
CA ARG A 51 67.61 -21.04 -26.27
C ARG A 51 69.07 -20.70 -26.51
N TYR A 52 69.49 -19.48 -26.17
CA TYR A 52 70.87 -19.03 -26.33
C TYR A 52 71.86 -19.89 -25.54
N SER A 53 71.51 -20.29 -24.31
CA SER A 53 72.36 -21.14 -23.46
C SER A 53 72.59 -22.54 -24.03
N ARG A 54 71.73 -23.01 -24.94
CA ARG A 54 71.85 -24.32 -25.62
C ARG A 54 72.71 -24.26 -26.89
N CYS A 55 73.05 -23.06 -27.38
CA CYS A 55 73.91 -22.89 -28.54
C CYS A 55 75.31 -23.47 -28.27
N ARG A 56 75.84 -24.19 -29.25
CA ARG A 56 77.17 -24.83 -29.21
C ARG A 56 78.14 -24.03 -30.07
N ARG A 57 79.44 -24.18 -29.78
CA ARG A 57 80.50 -23.51 -30.55
C ARG A 57 80.54 -23.87 -32.04
N LYS A 58 79.96 -25.01 -32.40
CA LYS A 58 79.91 -25.55 -33.77
C LYS A 58 78.67 -25.12 -34.56
N ASP A 59 77.72 -24.46 -33.91
CA ASP A 59 76.49 -24.01 -34.57
C ASP A 59 76.80 -22.81 -35.49
N PRO A 60 76.04 -22.61 -36.57
CA PRO A 60 76.25 -21.49 -37.50
C PRO A 60 76.31 -20.14 -36.78
N GLU A 61 77.22 -19.26 -37.19
CA GLU A 61 77.38 -17.94 -36.55
C GLU A 61 76.09 -17.11 -36.61
N MET A 62 75.36 -17.22 -37.71
CA MET A 62 74.07 -16.56 -37.91
C MET A 62 73.05 -17.00 -36.84
N GLU A 63 72.94 -18.30 -36.57
CA GLU A 63 72.02 -18.85 -35.57
C GLU A 63 72.37 -18.39 -34.14
N ARG A 64 73.67 -18.35 -33.79
CA ARG A 64 74.10 -17.78 -32.51
C ARG A 64 73.79 -16.29 -32.39
N ARG A 65 73.96 -15.53 -33.47
CA ARG A 65 73.69 -14.09 -33.50
C ARG A 65 72.20 -13.81 -33.31
N GLU A 66 71.34 -14.57 -33.99
CA GLU A 66 69.89 -14.50 -33.81
C GLU A 66 69.47 -14.84 -32.38
N ALA A 67 69.99 -15.94 -31.81
CA ALA A 67 69.69 -16.29 -30.43
C ALA A 67 70.17 -15.24 -29.41
N ASN A 68 71.28 -14.54 -29.69
CA ASN A 68 71.77 -13.44 -28.85
C ASN A 68 70.89 -12.18 -28.99
N GLU A 69 70.46 -11.86 -30.20
CA GLU A 69 69.54 -10.73 -30.45
C GLU A 69 68.18 -10.95 -29.79
N ASP A 70 67.65 -12.19 -29.84
CA ASP A 70 66.42 -12.57 -29.12
C ASP A 70 66.53 -12.30 -27.62
N VAL A 71 67.67 -12.63 -27.00
CA VAL A 71 67.94 -12.33 -25.59
C VAL A 71 67.98 -10.82 -25.36
N TYR A 72 68.65 -10.05 -26.23
CA TYR A 72 68.69 -8.60 -26.11
C TYR A 72 67.27 -7.98 -26.14
N VAL A 73 66.46 -8.35 -27.14
CA VAL A 73 65.11 -7.82 -27.32
C VAL A 73 64.20 -8.20 -26.14
N THR A 74 64.17 -9.48 -25.75
CA THR A 74 63.29 -9.96 -24.66
C THR A 74 63.72 -9.44 -23.30
N ARG A 75 65.03 -9.36 -23.01
CA ARG A 75 65.55 -8.78 -21.75
C ARG A 75 65.24 -7.29 -21.65
N LYS A 76 65.41 -6.53 -22.74
CA LYS A 76 65.04 -5.12 -22.77
C LYS A 76 63.55 -4.93 -22.52
N LYS A 77 62.69 -5.72 -23.18
CA LYS A 77 61.24 -5.68 -22.98
C LYS A 77 60.85 -6.02 -21.54
N PHE A 78 61.44 -7.07 -20.97
CA PHE A 78 61.21 -7.45 -19.58
C PHE A 78 61.57 -6.33 -18.61
N HIS A 79 62.77 -5.74 -18.75
CA HIS A 79 63.23 -4.66 -17.90
C HIS A 79 62.32 -3.42 -17.98
N GLN A 80 61.92 -3.01 -19.18
CA GLN A 80 60.97 -1.91 -19.37
C GLN A 80 59.62 -2.20 -18.72
N MET A 81 59.08 -3.40 -18.90
CA MET A 81 57.80 -3.80 -18.31
C MET A 81 57.87 -3.87 -16.78
N ALA A 82 58.99 -4.35 -16.22
CA ALA A 82 59.24 -4.38 -14.79
C ALA A 82 59.24 -2.98 -14.19
N LEU A 83 59.96 -2.03 -14.81
CA LEU A 83 59.98 -0.63 -14.35
C LEU A 83 58.58 0.00 -14.35
N HIS A 84 57.79 -0.19 -15.41
CA HIS A 84 56.43 0.34 -15.46
C HIS A 84 55.50 -0.34 -14.44
N TYR A 85 55.61 -1.66 -14.28
CA TYR A 85 54.82 -2.41 -13.30
C TYR A 85 55.12 -1.95 -11.86
N TYR A 86 56.39 -1.84 -11.49
CA TYR A 86 56.77 -1.39 -10.15
C TYR A 86 56.41 0.07 -9.89
N ALA A 87 56.56 0.95 -10.89
CA ALA A 87 56.10 2.33 -10.78
C ALA A 87 54.58 2.41 -10.51
N LYS A 88 53.78 1.61 -11.24
CA LYS A 88 52.33 1.53 -11.03
C LYS A 88 52.00 0.95 -9.64
N MET A 89 52.74 -0.06 -9.18
CA MET A 89 52.56 -0.65 -7.84
C MET A 89 52.81 0.37 -6.73
N ASN A 90 53.84 1.21 -6.87
CA ASN A 90 54.11 2.30 -5.93
C ASN A 90 52.99 3.33 -5.94
N GLN A 91 52.46 3.69 -7.11
CA GLN A 91 51.30 4.59 -7.21
C GLN A 91 50.06 3.99 -6.53
N LEU A 92 49.82 2.68 -6.71
CA LEU A 92 48.68 1.98 -6.11
C LEU A 92 48.69 2.02 -4.57
N GLN A 93 49.88 2.11 -3.94
CA GLN A 93 50.00 2.29 -2.48
C GLN A 93 49.35 3.59 -1.96
N TYR A 94 49.20 4.59 -2.81
CA TYR A 94 48.52 5.83 -2.46
C TYR A 94 47.08 5.83 -2.98
N SER A 95 46.86 5.38 -4.22
CA SER A 95 45.52 5.32 -4.80
C SER A 95 44.53 4.51 -3.96
N HIS A 96 44.92 3.36 -3.39
CA HIS A 96 43.98 2.58 -2.57
C HIS A 96 43.53 3.33 -1.31
N LYS A 97 44.40 4.16 -0.73
CA LYS A 97 44.03 4.99 0.44
C LYS A 97 43.03 6.06 0.04
N ILE A 98 43.27 6.72 -1.10
CA ILE A 98 42.35 7.73 -1.66
C ILE A 98 40.99 7.09 -1.98
N ALA A 99 41.00 5.94 -2.66
CA ALA A 99 39.80 5.20 -3.04
C ALA A 99 38.98 4.67 -1.86
N LEU A 100 39.53 4.66 -0.65
CA LEU A 100 38.80 4.36 0.58
C LEU A 100 38.33 5.64 1.29
N LEU A 101 39.21 6.62 1.43
CA LEU A 101 38.92 7.84 2.20
C LEU A 101 37.93 8.77 1.50
N GLU A 102 38.08 8.99 0.18
CA GLU A 102 37.20 9.89 -0.57
C GLU A 102 35.74 9.40 -0.57
N PRO A 103 35.43 8.12 -0.86
CA PRO A 103 34.05 7.65 -0.79
C PRO A 103 33.42 7.74 0.59
N VAL A 104 34.17 7.45 1.65
CA VAL A 104 33.68 7.57 3.03
C VAL A 104 33.37 9.02 3.36
N LEU A 105 34.25 9.95 2.98
CA LEU A 105 34.01 11.38 3.16
C LEU A 105 32.75 11.83 2.39
N GLY A 106 32.62 11.43 1.12
CA GLY A 106 31.44 11.72 0.30
C GLY A 106 30.15 11.23 0.96
N LEU A 107 30.16 10.03 1.53
CA LEU A 107 29.01 9.45 2.20
C LEU A 107 28.64 10.22 3.46
N LEU A 108 29.63 10.60 4.27
CA LEU A 108 29.40 11.37 5.50
C LEU A 108 28.84 12.77 5.19
N VAL A 109 29.36 13.43 4.16
CA VAL A 109 28.87 14.73 3.70
C VAL A 109 27.42 14.62 3.20
N ALA A 110 27.11 13.62 2.37
CA ALA A 110 25.76 13.39 1.87
C ALA A 110 24.77 13.03 3.00
N THR A 111 25.20 12.19 3.95
CA THR A 111 24.40 11.82 5.13
C THR A 111 24.10 13.04 5.99
N ARG A 112 25.09 13.89 6.24
CA ARG A 112 24.88 15.16 6.97
C ARG A 112 23.88 16.05 6.23
N ALA A 113 24.01 16.18 4.91
CA ALA A 113 23.07 16.95 4.10
C ALA A 113 21.64 16.40 4.18
N HIS A 114 21.48 15.06 4.18
CA HIS A 114 20.19 14.40 4.33
C HIS A 114 19.47 14.81 5.61
N TYR A 115 20.15 14.72 6.76
CA TYR A 115 19.54 15.07 8.04
C TYR A 115 19.20 16.56 8.12
N ASN A 116 20.07 17.44 7.63
CA ASN A 116 19.80 18.88 7.66
C ASN A 116 18.58 19.24 6.80
N MET A 117 18.55 18.80 5.54
CA MET A 117 17.44 19.09 4.63
C MET A 117 16.13 18.44 5.09
N GLY A 118 16.21 17.22 5.63
CA GLY A 118 15.06 16.53 6.21
C GLY A 118 14.51 17.26 7.44
N HIS A 119 15.38 17.71 8.34
CA HIS A 119 15.00 18.49 9.51
C HIS A 119 14.31 19.80 9.11
N ASP A 120 14.93 20.58 8.23
CA ASP A 120 14.37 21.86 7.76
C ASP A 120 13.00 21.69 7.09
N THR A 121 12.78 20.54 6.45
CA THR A 121 11.51 20.25 5.75
C THR A 121 10.43 19.74 6.69
N LEU A 122 10.77 18.89 7.65
CA LEU A 122 9.80 18.21 8.52
C LEU A 122 9.53 19.00 9.80
N SER A 123 10.51 19.73 10.34
CA SER A 123 10.37 20.50 11.58
C SER A 123 9.79 21.89 11.32
N VAL A 124 8.72 21.97 10.53
CA VAL A 124 7.98 23.21 10.25
C VAL A 124 6.74 23.31 11.14
N PRO A 125 6.42 24.48 11.71
CA PRO A 125 5.27 24.64 12.63
C PRO A 125 3.95 24.17 12.02
N LYS A 126 3.76 24.38 10.71
CA LYS A 126 2.57 23.94 9.99
C LYS A 126 2.36 22.42 10.03
N LEU A 127 3.44 21.63 10.01
CA LEU A 127 3.34 20.17 10.08
C LEU A 127 2.98 19.75 11.51
N GLU A 128 3.59 20.36 12.52
CA GLU A 128 3.25 20.11 13.93
C GLU A 128 1.78 20.46 14.24
N ASP A 129 1.30 21.62 13.77
CA ASP A 129 -0.09 22.04 13.91
C ASP A 129 -1.04 21.05 13.23
N PHE A 130 -0.68 20.57 12.03
CA PHE A 130 -1.43 19.56 11.31
C PHE A 130 -1.48 18.23 12.07
N LEU A 131 -0.34 17.73 12.56
CA LEU A 131 -0.27 16.48 13.32
C LEU A 131 -1.07 16.56 14.63
N SER A 132 -1.01 17.70 15.32
CA SER A 132 -1.82 17.98 16.50
C SER A 132 -3.32 17.96 16.17
N THR A 133 -3.72 18.64 15.08
CA THR A 133 -5.12 18.68 14.63
C THR A 133 -5.66 17.30 14.31
N VAL A 134 -4.89 16.49 13.56
CA VAL A 134 -5.26 15.11 13.23
C VAL A 134 -5.37 14.26 14.49
N SER A 135 -4.46 14.43 15.45
CA SER A 135 -4.47 13.70 16.72
C SER A 135 -5.72 14.00 17.55
N VAL A 136 -6.11 15.28 17.64
CA VAL A 136 -7.35 15.70 18.32
C VAL A 136 -8.58 15.16 17.59
N SER A 137 -8.61 15.24 16.26
CA SER A 137 -9.73 14.70 15.47
C SER A 137 -9.89 13.19 15.65
N ALA A 138 -8.80 12.43 15.60
CA ALA A 138 -8.82 10.99 15.83
C ALA A 138 -9.36 10.64 17.22
N LYS A 139 -8.93 11.40 18.25
CA LYS A 139 -9.44 11.23 19.61
C LYS A 139 -10.94 11.52 19.70
N SER A 140 -11.41 12.61 19.10
CA SER A 140 -12.84 12.96 19.06
C SER A 140 -13.67 11.86 18.41
N ILE A 141 -13.21 11.29 17.29
CA ILE A 141 -13.90 10.19 16.60
C ILE A 141 -13.99 8.95 17.51
N HIS A 142 -12.95 8.64 18.26
CA HIS A 142 -12.98 7.52 19.21
C HIS A 142 -13.97 7.77 20.36
N GLU A 143 -14.05 9.00 20.87
CA GLU A 143 -15.03 9.38 21.90
C GLU A 143 -16.46 9.27 21.37
N ASP A 144 -16.73 9.79 20.17
CA ASP A 144 -18.03 9.68 19.50
C ASP A 144 -18.42 8.23 19.23
N GLN A 145 -17.48 7.40 18.77
CA GLN A 145 -17.69 5.97 18.57
C GLN A 145 -18.05 5.26 19.88
N MET A 146 -17.34 5.58 20.97
CA MET A 146 -17.59 4.98 22.28
C MET A 146 -18.97 5.36 22.82
N LYS A 147 -19.37 6.63 22.64
CA LYS A 147 -20.69 7.12 23.00
C LYS A 147 -21.80 6.41 22.21
N GLU A 148 -21.69 6.39 20.88
CA GLU A 148 -22.64 5.72 19.98
C GLU A 148 -22.79 4.24 20.31
N ARG A 149 -21.68 3.55 20.59
CA ARG A 149 -21.70 2.14 20.99
C ARG A 149 -22.47 1.93 22.29
N ASN A 150 -22.27 2.79 23.30
CA ASN A 150 -22.96 2.67 24.57
C ASN A 150 -24.46 2.93 24.41
N GLU A 151 -24.84 4.00 23.69
CA GLU A 151 -26.24 4.32 23.38
C GLU A 151 -26.91 3.18 22.59
N THR A 152 -26.21 2.58 21.64
CA THR A 152 -26.69 1.43 20.86
C THR A 152 -26.90 0.20 21.75
N LEU A 153 -25.99 -0.09 22.69
CA LEU A 153 -26.14 -1.22 23.59
C LEU A 153 -27.34 -1.05 24.54
N GLU A 154 -27.55 0.15 25.07
CA GLU A 154 -28.73 0.49 25.88
C GLU A 154 -30.02 0.34 25.06
N LEU A 155 -30.02 0.81 23.81
CA LEU A 155 -31.15 0.64 22.89
C LEU A 155 -31.44 -0.84 22.60
N ILE A 156 -30.40 -1.65 22.36
CA ILE A 156 -30.55 -3.11 22.13
C ILE A 156 -31.22 -3.77 23.34
N ASP A 157 -30.76 -3.49 24.56
CA ASP A 157 -31.33 -4.08 25.77
C ASP A 157 -32.79 -3.66 25.99
N SER A 158 -33.09 -2.39 25.74
CA SER A 158 -34.46 -1.86 25.77
C SER A 158 -35.37 -2.57 24.76
N ILE A 159 -34.93 -2.73 23.50
CA ILE A 159 -35.70 -3.44 22.46
C ILE A 159 -35.90 -4.90 22.84
N ILE A 160 -34.87 -5.59 23.32
CA ILE A 160 -34.96 -7.00 23.74
C ILE A 160 -35.98 -7.15 24.87
N THR A 161 -35.97 -6.25 25.84
CA THR A 161 -36.87 -6.27 26.99
C THR A 161 -38.32 -5.98 26.58
N GLN A 162 -38.56 -4.98 25.74
CA GLN A 162 -39.90 -4.63 25.27
C GLN A 162 -40.50 -5.67 24.32
N SER A 163 -39.66 -6.41 23.59
CA SER A 163 -40.09 -7.36 22.57
C SER A 163 -40.39 -8.77 23.10
N GLN A 164 -40.20 -9.04 24.40
CA GLN A 164 -40.29 -10.40 24.98
C GLN A 164 -41.58 -11.15 24.59
N LEU A 165 -42.73 -10.48 24.64
CA LEU A 165 -44.02 -11.10 24.29
C LEU A 165 -44.22 -11.23 22.77
N MET A 166 -43.54 -10.43 21.96
CA MET A 166 -43.62 -10.46 20.50
C MET A 166 -42.83 -11.63 19.88
N TYR A 167 -41.93 -12.27 20.65
CA TYR A 167 -41.19 -13.44 20.18
C TYR A 167 -42.06 -14.71 20.12
N TYR A 168 -43.15 -14.76 20.89
CA TYR A 168 -44.10 -15.86 20.80
C TYR A 168 -44.94 -15.75 19.53
N ALA A 169 -45.05 -16.85 18.78
CA ALA A 169 -46.02 -16.94 17.69
C ALA A 169 -47.44 -16.76 18.24
N GLN A 170 -47.75 -17.40 19.37
CA GLN A 170 -48.97 -17.19 20.15
C GLN A 170 -48.56 -17.16 21.63
N PRO A 171 -48.89 -16.10 22.40
CA PRO A 171 -48.60 -16.07 23.83
C PRO A 171 -49.25 -17.27 24.56
N PRO A 172 -48.60 -17.87 25.56
CA PRO A 172 -49.20 -18.95 26.34
C PRO A 172 -50.42 -18.44 27.13
N ALA A 173 -51.33 -19.35 27.48
CA ALA A 173 -52.67 -19.01 28.00
C ALA A 173 -52.68 -18.27 29.36
N ASP A 174 -51.57 -18.31 30.09
CA ASP A 174 -51.34 -17.61 31.35
C ASP A 174 -50.92 -16.14 31.16
N ILE A 175 -50.58 -15.74 29.94
CA ILE A 175 -50.24 -14.35 29.58
C ILE A 175 -51.41 -13.76 28.78
N ALA A 176 -51.91 -12.60 29.23
CA ALA A 176 -52.99 -11.89 28.52
C ALA A 176 -52.56 -11.55 27.09
N ALA A 177 -53.22 -12.17 26.09
CA ALA A 177 -53.00 -11.86 24.69
C ALA A 177 -53.47 -10.43 24.40
N LEU A 178 -52.68 -9.70 23.62
CA LEU A 178 -53.07 -8.39 23.12
C LEU A 178 -54.26 -8.55 22.14
N PRO A 179 -55.33 -7.76 22.27
CA PRO A 179 -56.47 -7.84 21.36
C PRO A 179 -56.09 -7.35 19.95
N PRO A 180 -56.78 -7.84 18.89
CA PRO A 180 -56.63 -7.31 17.53
C PRO A 180 -57.00 -5.83 17.47
N ASP A 181 -56.16 -5.01 16.85
CA ASP A 181 -56.54 -3.65 16.48
C ASP A 181 -57.49 -3.67 15.27
N THR A 182 -58.73 -3.23 15.50
CA THR A 182 -59.81 -3.24 14.50
C THR A 182 -59.86 -1.98 13.64
N THR A 183 -59.06 -0.97 13.98
CA THR A 183 -59.11 0.37 13.36
C THR A 183 -58.03 0.59 12.30
N LEU A 184 -57.15 -0.39 12.10
CA LEU A 184 -56.05 -0.30 11.16
C LEU A 184 -56.55 -0.10 9.72
N THR A 185 -55.93 0.85 9.03
CA THR A 185 -56.08 1.11 7.58
C THR A 185 -54.80 0.79 6.81
N THR A 186 -53.71 0.50 7.51
CA THR A 186 -52.46 0.01 6.94
C THR A 186 -51.91 -1.07 7.85
N LYS A 187 -51.31 -2.10 7.24
CA LYS A 187 -50.65 -3.19 7.95
C LYS A 187 -49.54 -3.74 7.05
N SER A 188 -48.44 -4.12 7.68
CA SER A 188 -47.32 -4.80 7.03
C SER A 188 -46.79 -5.91 7.93
N GLY A 189 -46.28 -6.97 7.33
CA GLY A 189 -45.84 -8.15 8.06
C GLY A 189 -45.62 -9.36 7.16
N TYR A 190 -45.02 -10.41 7.71
CA TYR A 190 -44.80 -11.63 6.95
C TYR A 190 -46.06 -12.50 6.93
N LEU A 191 -46.49 -12.90 5.73
CA LEU A 191 -47.55 -13.89 5.52
C LEU A 191 -47.02 -15.04 4.67
N ASN A 192 -47.58 -16.24 4.84
CA ASN A 192 -47.38 -17.28 3.83
C ASN A 192 -48.47 -17.14 2.77
N VAL A 193 -48.06 -16.94 1.52
CA VAL A 193 -48.94 -16.78 0.37
C VAL A 193 -49.06 -18.14 -0.34
N GLN A 194 -50.29 -18.60 -0.56
CA GLN A 194 -50.53 -19.83 -1.31
C GLN A 194 -50.33 -19.56 -2.81
N LYS A 195 -49.40 -20.29 -3.43
CA LYS A 195 -49.22 -20.34 -4.88
C LYS A 195 -49.80 -21.66 -5.40
N LYS A 196 -50.70 -21.58 -6.37
CA LYS A 196 -51.24 -22.77 -7.06
C LYS A 196 -50.51 -22.97 -8.38
N TYR A 197 -50.01 -24.18 -8.60
CA TYR A 197 -49.40 -24.63 -9.84
C TYR A 197 -50.29 -25.67 -10.51
N MET A 198 -50.53 -25.48 -11.81
CA MET A 198 -51.25 -26.44 -12.66
C MET A 198 -52.63 -26.85 -12.12
N GLY A 199 -53.27 -25.99 -11.32
CA GLY A 199 -54.62 -26.19 -10.79
C GLY A 199 -54.80 -27.28 -9.72
N VAL A 200 -53.76 -28.09 -9.45
CA VAL A 200 -53.86 -29.27 -8.57
C VAL A 200 -52.81 -29.26 -7.45
N MET A 201 -51.65 -28.62 -7.68
CA MET A 201 -50.58 -28.54 -6.68
C MET A 201 -50.57 -27.15 -6.04
N SER A 202 -50.50 -27.07 -4.71
CA SER A 202 -50.28 -25.83 -3.99
C SER A 202 -48.91 -25.83 -3.31
N SER A 203 -48.29 -24.66 -3.22
CA SER A 203 -47.15 -24.40 -2.34
C SER A 203 -47.42 -23.15 -1.53
N TRP A 204 -46.73 -23.01 -0.40
CA TRP A 204 -46.82 -21.83 0.45
C TRP A 204 -45.46 -21.15 0.50
N GLU A 205 -45.43 -19.85 0.19
CA GLU A 205 -44.21 -19.06 0.19
C GLU A 205 -44.32 -17.91 1.18
N ARG A 206 -43.33 -17.77 2.06
CA ARG A 206 -43.28 -16.66 3.01
C ARG A 206 -42.83 -15.39 2.30
N GLN A 207 -43.68 -14.37 2.32
CA GLN A 207 -43.41 -13.07 1.71
C GLN A 207 -43.69 -11.96 2.71
N TYR A 208 -43.00 -10.82 2.58
CA TYR A 208 -43.33 -9.61 3.32
C TYR A 208 -44.48 -8.91 2.60
N VAL A 209 -45.66 -8.89 3.21
CA VAL A 209 -46.88 -8.33 2.64
C VAL A 209 -47.15 -6.98 3.30
N PHE A 210 -47.61 -6.02 2.51
CA PHE A 210 -47.99 -4.69 3.02
C PHE A 210 -49.09 -4.08 2.16
N VAL A 211 -49.85 -3.16 2.75
CA VAL A 211 -50.85 -2.37 2.03
C VAL A 211 -50.24 -1.05 1.57
N GLU A 212 -50.41 -0.71 0.29
CA GLU A 212 -50.02 0.59 -0.27
C GLU A 212 -51.04 1.05 -1.31
N GLY A 213 -51.65 2.23 -1.10
CA GLY A 213 -52.54 2.86 -2.10
C GLY A 213 -53.72 1.97 -2.55
N GLY A 214 -54.34 1.23 -1.64
CA GLY A 214 -55.43 0.29 -1.98
C GLY A 214 -54.96 -1.03 -2.58
N ASN A 215 -53.65 -1.26 -2.68
CA ASN A 215 -53.09 -2.50 -3.19
C ASN A 215 -52.49 -3.32 -2.06
N LEU A 216 -52.65 -4.64 -2.17
CA LEU A 216 -51.90 -5.60 -1.37
C LEU A 216 -50.65 -6.00 -2.15
N MET A 217 -49.50 -5.60 -1.63
CA MET A 217 -48.18 -5.80 -2.22
C MET A 217 -47.44 -6.91 -1.46
N GLY A 218 -46.58 -7.65 -2.17
CA GLY A 218 -45.78 -8.74 -1.58
C GLY A 218 -44.34 -8.71 -2.10
N VAL A 219 -43.37 -8.76 -1.19
CA VAL A 219 -41.94 -8.90 -1.50
C VAL A 219 -41.49 -10.30 -1.13
N ALA A 220 -41.03 -11.09 -2.11
CA ALA A 220 -40.45 -12.38 -1.84
C ALA A 220 -39.07 -12.25 -1.18
N LYS A 221 -38.63 -13.30 -0.49
CA LYS A 221 -37.32 -13.30 0.17
C LYS A 221 -36.20 -13.11 -0.87
N GLY A 222 -35.37 -12.09 -0.67
CA GLY A 222 -34.24 -11.78 -1.55
C GLY A 222 -34.58 -10.87 -2.72
N GLU A 223 -35.85 -10.47 -2.88
CA GLU A 223 -36.24 -9.45 -3.85
C GLU A 223 -36.20 -8.06 -3.24
N ALA A 224 -35.85 -7.06 -4.05
CA ALA A 224 -35.80 -5.66 -3.63
C ALA A 224 -37.08 -4.88 -3.96
N VAL A 225 -37.95 -5.43 -4.81
CA VAL A 225 -39.15 -4.77 -5.33
C VAL A 225 -40.37 -5.63 -5.02
N GLY A 226 -41.42 -5.00 -4.49
CA GLY A 226 -42.70 -5.66 -4.24
C GLY A 226 -43.48 -5.90 -5.53
N SER A 227 -44.19 -7.01 -5.57
CA SER A 227 -45.13 -7.36 -6.63
C SER A 227 -46.57 -7.16 -6.16
N LEU A 228 -47.46 -6.79 -7.08
CA LEU A 228 -48.89 -6.68 -6.80
C LEU A 228 -49.49 -8.08 -6.58
N LEU A 229 -49.98 -8.35 -5.37
CA LEU A 229 -50.70 -9.59 -5.07
C LEU A 229 -52.16 -9.49 -5.46
N LEU A 230 -52.81 -8.39 -5.04
CA LEU A 230 -54.23 -8.13 -5.23
C LEU A 230 -54.51 -6.62 -5.12
N GLU A 231 -55.37 -6.09 -5.99
CA GLU A 231 -55.94 -4.74 -5.87
C GLU A 231 -57.20 -4.82 -5.00
N ILE A 232 -57.29 -4.02 -3.93
CA ILE A 232 -58.41 -4.00 -3.00
C ILE A 232 -59.45 -3.01 -3.53
N ASP A 233 -60.63 -3.51 -3.88
CA ASP A 233 -61.78 -2.72 -4.33
C ASP A 233 -63.00 -2.92 -3.43
N SER A 234 -64.11 -2.24 -3.73
CA SER A 234 -65.37 -2.37 -3.00
C SER A 234 -66.05 -3.74 -3.13
N SER A 235 -65.56 -4.60 -4.03
CA SER A 235 -65.99 -6.00 -4.16
C SER A 235 -65.17 -6.96 -3.30
N THR A 236 -64.15 -6.45 -2.58
CA THR A 236 -63.27 -7.29 -1.75
C THR A 236 -64.03 -7.91 -0.60
N VAL A 237 -64.06 -9.24 -0.58
CA VAL A 237 -64.60 -10.05 0.52
C VAL A 237 -63.44 -10.77 1.20
N VAL A 238 -63.38 -10.66 2.52
CA VAL A 238 -62.36 -11.33 3.34
C VAL A 238 -63.04 -12.27 4.32
N HIS A 239 -62.57 -13.51 4.39
CA HIS A 239 -63.09 -14.50 5.33
C HIS A 239 -62.00 -15.47 5.78
N ALA A 240 -62.14 -15.97 7.00
CA ALA A 240 -61.31 -17.08 7.47
C ALA A 240 -61.69 -18.35 6.70
N THR A 241 -60.70 -19.18 6.39
CA THR A 241 -60.92 -20.43 5.65
C THR A 241 -60.06 -21.53 6.23
N ASP A 242 -60.54 -22.77 6.12
CA ASP A 242 -59.76 -23.96 6.43
C ASP A 242 -59.23 -24.52 5.10
N THR A 243 -57.92 -24.43 4.87
CA THR A 243 -57.28 -24.82 3.61
C THR A 243 -55.97 -25.50 3.91
N ASP A 244 -55.76 -26.65 3.29
CA ASP A 244 -54.57 -27.50 3.47
C ASP A 244 -54.30 -27.88 4.95
N ASP A 245 -55.35 -27.92 5.80
CA ASP A 245 -55.28 -28.21 7.26
C ASP A 245 -54.28 -27.27 8.01
N ARG A 246 -54.22 -26.00 7.58
CA ARG A 246 -53.33 -24.98 8.13
C ARG A 246 -54.06 -24.01 9.06
N LEU A 247 -53.43 -23.69 10.17
CA LEU A 247 -53.93 -22.71 11.13
C LEU A 247 -53.84 -21.28 10.60
N HIS A 248 -54.78 -20.44 11.05
CA HIS A 248 -54.80 -18.98 10.83
C HIS A 248 -54.82 -18.56 9.35
N VAL A 249 -55.46 -19.37 8.51
CA VAL A 249 -55.63 -19.09 7.08
C VAL A 249 -56.86 -18.24 6.83
N PHE A 250 -56.73 -17.29 5.91
CA PHE A 250 -57.81 -16.45 5.43
C PHE A 250 -57.70 -16.26 3.92
N GLN A 251 -58.83 -15.97 3.29
CA GLN A 251 -58.91 -15.72 1.86
C GLN A 251 -59.43 -14.30 1.61
N VAL A 252 -58.77 -13.62 0.67
CA VAL A 252 -59.17 -12.32 0.15
C VAL A 252 -59.57 -12.52 -1.29
N ALA A 253 -60.83 -12.23 -1.61
CA ALA A 253 -61.39 -12.41 -2.95
C ALA A 253 -61.95 -11.09 -3.45
N THR A 254 -61.63 -10.74 -4.70
CA THR A 254 -62.30 -9.69 -5.47
C THR A 254 -63.08 -10.33 -6.62
N SER A 255 -63.80 -9.49 -7.38
CA SER A 255 -64.46 -9.91 -8.62
C SER A 255 -63.52 -10.56 -9.66
N LYS A 256 -62.21 -10.29 -9.62
CA LYS A 256 -61.24 -10.75 -10.63
C LYS A 256 -60.40 -11.95 -10.16
N LYS A 257 -59.99 -11.97 -8.90
CA LYS A 257 -58.98 -12.90 -8.37
C LYS A 257 -59.21 -13.12 -6.89
N TYR A 258 -58.82 -14.29 -6.39
CA TYR A 258 -58.65 -14.51 -4.96
C TYR A 258 -57.22 -14.92 -4.63
N ILE A 259 -56.80 -14.63 -3.41
CA ILE A 259 -55.55 -15.09 -2.83
C ILE A 259 -55.84 -15.71 -1.46
N THR A 260 -55.10 -16.78 -1.14
CA THR A 260 -55.19 -17.43 0.17
C THR A 260 -53.89 -17.13 0.91
N LEU A 261 -54.02 -16.62 2.13
CA LEU A 261 -52.94 -16.11 2.96
C LEU A 261 -52.99 -16.79 4.33
N GLN A 262 -51.83 -16.97 4.94
CA GLN A 262 -51.71 -17.54 6.28
C GLN A 262 -50.95 -16.56 7.17
N ALA A 263 -51.58 -16.17 8.29
CA ALA A 263 -50.97 -15.37 9.34
C ALA A 263 -50.29 -16.25 10.39
N LEU A 264 -49.52 -15.64 11.29
CA LEU A 264 -48.80 -16.37 12.34
C LEU A 264 -49.72 -16.85 13.48
N ASN A 265 -50.76 -16.06 13.80
CA ASN A 265 -51.71 -16.34 14.88
C ASN A 265 -53.09 -15.72 14.61
N ASP A 266 -54.05 -15.98 15.48
CA ASP A 266 -55.43 -15.48 15.34
C ASP A 266 -55.49 -13.95 15.38
N ARG A 267 -54.70 -13.32 16.26
CA ARG A 267 -54.65 -11.86 16.35
C ARG A 267 -54.21 -11.22 15.03
N GLU A 268 -53.10 -11.69 14.47
CA GLU A 268 -52.58 -11.21 13.20
C GLU A 268 -53.53 -11.49 12.06
N ARG A 269 -54.13 -12.70 12.01
CA ARG A 269 -55.16 -13.03 11.01
C ARG A 269 -56.29 -12.02 11.06
N ASP A 270 -56.84 -11.78 12.24
CA ASP A 270 -58.00 -10.92 12.41
C ASP A 270 -57.66 -9.45 12.11
N GLU A 271 -56.49 -8.96 12.54
CA GLU A 271 -55.99 -7.63 12.17
C GLU A 271 -55.79 -7.48 10.65
N TRP A 272 -55.22 -8.49 9.98
CA TRP A 272 -55.08 -8.49 8.51
C TRP A 272 -56.45 -8.47 7.81
N MET A 273 -57.37 -9.32 8.27
CA MET A 273 -58.71 -9.39 7.69
C MET A 273 -59.48 -8.07 7.84
N LEU A 274 -59.44 -7.48 9.05
CA LEU A 274 -60.10 -6.22 9.35
C LEU A 274 -59.47 -5.05 8.59
N THR A 275 -58.15 -4.98 8.50
CA THR A 275 -57.46 -3.93 7.72
C THR A 275 -57.88 -3.95 6.26
N ILE A 276 -57.89 -5.13 5.63
CA ILE A 276 -58.28 -5.28 4.22
C ILE A 276 -59.77 -4.98 4.03
N HIS A 277 -60.62 -5.43 4.97
CA HIS A 277 -62.05 -5.13 4.95
C HIS A 277 -62.34 -3.62 5.05
N ASN A 278 -61.65 -2.91 5.96
CA ASN A 278 -61.79 -1.46 6.14
C ASN A 278 -61.46 -0.72 4.83
N LEU A 279 -60.37 -1.12 4.16
CA LEU A 279 -59.96 -0.54 2.88
C LEU A 279 -60.94 -0.81 1.73
N GLY A 280 -61.50 -2.03 1.66
CA GLY A 280 -62.51 -2.36 0.66
C GLY A 280 -63.79 -1.52 0.82
N LYS A 281 -64.23 -1.31 2.06
CA LYS A 281 -65.43 -0.51 2.37
C LYS A 281 -65.27 0.97 2.02
N ASP A 282 -64.06 1.53 2.22
CA ASP A 282 -63.74 2.92 1.92
C ASP A 282 -63.38 3.16 0.43
N GLY A 283 -63.51 2.14 -0.42
CA GLY A 283 -63.34 2.24 -1.86
C GLY A 283 -61.88 2.22 -2.33
N GLY A 284 -60.97 1.63 -1.54
CA GLY A 284 -59.56 1.43 -1.90
C GLY A 284 -58.69 2.70 -1.91
N TYR A 285 -59.29 3.90 -1.79
CA TYR A 285 -58.58 5.17 -1.82
C TYR A 285 -58.53 5.81 -0.44
N ILE A 286 -57.34 5.82 0.17
CA ILE A 286 -57.04 6.80 1.22
C ILE A 286 -56.84 8.14 0.50
N LYS A 287 -57.64 9.17 0.85
CA LYS A 287 -57.41 10.55 0.39
C LYS A 287 -55.96 10.92 0.70
N ASP A 288 -55.20 11.32 -0.31
CA ASP A 288 -53.81 11.80 -0.22
C ASP A 288 -53.67 12.91 0.83
N GLU A 289 -53.45 12.53 2.08
CA GLU A 289 -52.63 13.31 2.99
C GLU A 289 -51.21 12.77 2.80
N LYS A 290 -50.25 13.66 2.55
CA LYS A 290 -48.84 13.33 2.27
C LYS A 290 -48.23 12.53 3.43
N VAL A 291 -48.48 11.23 3.47
CA VAL A 291 -47.76 10.29 4.31
C VAL A 291 -46.55 9.89 3.47
N VAL A 292 -45.44 10.54 3.78
CA VAL A 292 -44.12 10.12 3.32
C VAL A 292 -44.02 8.61 3.52
N PRO A 293 -43.69 7.81 2.50
CA PRO A 293 -43.57 6.37 2.69
C PRO A 293 -42.63 6.16 3.87
N PRO A 294 -42.99 5.31 4.87
CA PRO A 294 -42.00 4.90 5.84
C PRO A 294 -40.96 4.15 5.03
N SER A 295 -39.85 4.81 4.70
CA SER A 295 -38.68 4.17 4.13
C SER A 295 -38.48 2.90 4.96
N LEU A 296 -38.42 1.72 4.34
CA LEU A 296 -38.23 0.45 5.05
C LEU A 296 -36.87 0.35 5.77
N LEU A 297 -36.15 1.48 5.81
CA LEU A 297 -34.90 1.78 6.49
C LEU A 297 -34.97 3.12 7.26
N SER A 298 -36.13 3.72 7.52
CA SER A 298 -36.25 5.09 8.04
C SER A 298 -35.61 5.27 9.43
N GLY A 299 -35.73 4.28 10.32
CA GLY A 299 -35.15 4.39 11.67
C GLY A 299 -33.63 4.17 11.72
N VAL A 300 -33.08 3.34 10.82
CA VAL A 300 -31.66 2.96 10.84
C VAL A 300 -30.90 3.58 9.68
N GLY A 301 -31.42 3.57 8.46
CA GLY A 301 -30.79 4.17 7.27
C GLY A 301 -30.76 5.70 7.25
N GLN A 302 -31.75 6.40 7.81
CA GLN A 302 -31.75 7.87 7.85
C GLN A 302 -30.62 8.42 8.76
N PHE A 303 -30.31 7.70 9.84
CA PHE A 303 -29.23 8.04 10.77
C PHE A 303 -27.83 7.90 10.13
N PHE A 304 -27.64 6.90 9.26
CA PHE A 304 -26.37 6.68 8.54
C PHE A 304 -26.24 7.58 7.31
N ALA A 305 -27.34 7.94 6.65
CA ALA A 305 -27.33 8.83 5.48
C ALA A 305 -26.99 10.28 5.86
N ASP A 306 -27.55 10.80 6.98
CA ASP A 306 -27.29 12.18 7.42
C ASP A 306 -25.84 12.36 7.93
N LYS A 307 -25.23 11.34 8.55
CA LYS A 307 -23.83 11.37 9.01
C LYS A 307 -22.81 11.25 7.86
N PHE A 308 -23.14 10.58 6.75
CA PHE A 308 -22.23 10.43 5.61
C PHE A 308 -22.11 11.71 4.76
N HIS A 309 -23.19 12.49 4.65
CA HIS A 309 -23.16 13.78 3.95
C HIS A 309 -22.42 14.88 4.73
N ALA A 310 -22.42 14.84 6.06
CA ALA A 310 -21.66 15.76 6.91
C ALA A 310 -20.13 15.56 6.80
N ALA A 311 -19.68 14.32 6.61
CA ALA A 311 -18.26 14.00 6.46
C ALA A 311 -17.68 14.41 5.08
N SER A 312 -18.50 14.38 4.03
CA SER A 312 -18.05 14.73 2.67
C SER A 312 -17.93 16.24 2.40
N ALA A 313 -18.53 17.09 3.25
CA ALA A 313 -18.44 18.55 3.12
C ALA A 313 -17.16 19.15 3.75
N ALA A 314 -16.37 18.35 4.49
CA ALA A 314 -15.16 18.81 5.19
C ALA A 314 -13.86 18.64 4.36
N ILE A 315 -13.93 18.05 3.16
CA ILE A 315 -12.76 17.76 2.32
C ILE A 315 -12.89 18.54 1.01
N GLY A 316 -12.67 19.85 1.07
CA GLY A 316 -12.79 20.71 -0.08
C GLY A 316 -12.16 22.08 0.13
N SER A 317 -10.82 22.15 0.19
CA SER A 317 -10.12 23.40 -0.08
C SER A 317 -8.71 23.17 -0.62
N THR A 318 -8.57 23.45 -1.92
CA THR A 318 -7.31 23.62 -2.64
C THR A 318 -6.59 24.90 -2.18
N PRO A 319 -5.24 24.90 -2.17
CA PRO A 319 -4.52 26.16 -2.37
C PRO A 319 -3.36 26.08 -3.39
N PRO A 320 -2.83 27.25 -3.82
CA PRO A 320 -2.29 27.46 -5.16
C PRO A 320 -0.75 27.43 -5.25
N THR A 321 -0.30 27.32 -6.50
CA THR A 321 1.06 27.49 -7.03
C THR A 321 1.72 28.80 -6.57
N PRO A 322 3.05 28.81 -6.35
CA PRO A 322 3.81 30.03 -6.58
C PRO A 322 4.99 29.85 -7.55
N THR A 323 5.14 30.93 -8.31
CA THR A 323 6.09 31.26 -9.36
C THR A 323 7.53 31.46 -8.88
N LEU A 324 8.42 31.21 -9.84
CA LEU A 324 9.87 31.35 -9.85
C LEU A 324 10.36 32.78 -9.57
N ALA A 325 11.40 32.93 -8.74
CA ALA A 325 12.32 34.06 -8.80
C ALA A 325 13.73 33.61 -8.37
N SER A 326 14.69 34.00 -9.20
CA SER A 326 16.12 33.66 -9.21
C SER A 326 16.97 34.48 -8.23
N SER A 327 18.04 33.90 -7.70
CA SER A 327 19.28 34.64 -7.36
C SER A 327 20.52 33.76 -7.23
N THR A 328 21.40 33.93 -8.23
CA THR A 328 22.86 34.07 -8.19
C THR A 328 23.69 33.34 -7.13
N ALA A 329 24.53 32.43 -7.63
CA ALA A 329 25.68 31.84 -6.97
C ALA A 329 26.84 32.84 -6.84
N THR A 330 27.52 32.81 -5.68
CA THR A 330 28.85 33.38 -5.51
C THR A 330 29.78 32.30 -4.96
N THR A 331 30.70 31.87 -5.82
CA THR A 331 31.85 31.01 -5.53
C THR A 331 32.88 31.73 -4.68
N THR A 332 33.36 31.09 -3.62
CA THR A 332 34.62 31.44 -2.96
C THR A 332 35.50 30.20 -2.82
N SER A 333 36.56 30.21 -3.61
CA SER A 333 37.71 29.32 -3.57
C SER A 333 38.66 29.68 -2.44
N THR A 334 39.15 28.70 -1.70
CA THR A 334 40.34 28.84 -0.85
C THR A 334 41.36 27.76 -1.22
N ALA A 335 42.55 28.23 -1.61
CA ALA A 335 43.72 27.45 -1.93
C ALA A 335 44.50 27.10 -0.66
N SER A 336 45.18 25.96 -0.66
CA SER A 336 46.28 25.65 0.26
C SER A 336 47.49 25.06 -0.48
N THR A 337 48.53 25.91 -0.53
CA THR A 337 49.97 25.65 -0.42
C THR A 337 50.51 24.24 -0.68
N GLY A 338 51.33 24.14 -1.73
CA GLY A 338 52.21 23.01 -1.98
C GLY A 338 53.47 22.99 -1.12
N ALA A 339 54.07 21.80 -1.04
CA ALA A 339 55.42 21.57 -0.56
C ALA A 339 56.24 20.94 -1.70
N THR A 340 57.33 21.61 -2.06
CA THR A 340 58.34 21.15 -3.01
C THR A 340 59.30 20.17 -2.35
N SER A 341 59.50 18.98 -2.93
CA SER A 341 60.67 18.13 -2.67
C SER A 341 61.45 17.91 -3.96
N SER A 342 62.78 18.04 -3.87
CA SER A 342 63.74 17.83 -4.95
C SER A 342 63.82 16.35 -5.36
N PRO A 343 64.10 16.02 -6.64
CA PRO A 343 64.20 14.63 -7.10
C PRO A 343 65.53 13.98 -6.65
N PRO A 344 65.57 12.65 -6.39
CA PRO A 344 66.80 11.95 -6.06
C PRO A 344 67.63 11.63 -7.31
N GLU A 345 68.95 11.55 -7.11
CA GLU A 345 69.97 11.27 -8.13
C GLU A 345 69.87 9.84 -8.67
N VAL A 346 69.82 9.68 -10.01
CA VAL A 346 69.60 8.39 -10.68
C VAL A 346 70.93 7.62 -10.80
N VAL A 347 71.14 6.64 -9.93
CA VAL A 347 72.21 5.64 -10.08
C VAL A 347 71.75 4.53 -11.04
N ALA A 348 72.58 4.16 -12.01
CA ALA A 348 72.27 3.10 -12.97
C ALA A 348 72.20 1.72 -12.28
N ILE A 349 71.01 1.13 -12.26
CA ILE A 349 70.75 -0.19 -11.67
C ILE A 349 71.05 -1.28 -12.72
N PRO A 350 71.84 -2.34 -12.38
CA PRO A 350 72.06 -3.46 -13.27
C PRO A 350 70.73 -4.17 -13.63
N PRO A 351 70.52 -4.60 -14.89
CA PRO A 351 69.23 -5.12 -15.35
C PRO A 351 68.74 -6.39 -14.64
N ASP A 352 69.65 -7.11 -13.97
CA ASP A 352 69.38 -8.37 -13.26
C ASP A 352 69.45 -8.21 -11.72
N ALA A 353 69.58 -6.98 -11.20
CA ALA A 353 69.60 -6.74 -9.75
C ALA A 353 68.18 -6.86 -9.15
N PRO A 354 67.97 -7.64 -8.07
CA PRO A 354 66.71 -7.65 -7.37
C PRO A 354 66.45 -6.26 -6.79
N ILE A 355 65.30 -5.67 -7.13
CA ILE A 355 64.88 -4.38 -6.59
C ILE A 355 64.49 -4.60 -5.13
N MET A 356 65.36 -4.18 -4.23
CA MET A 356 65.11 -4.17 -2.79
C MET A 356 64.26 -2.93 -2.47
N PHE A 357 63.04 -3.16 -1.97
CA PHE A 357 62.21 -2.10 -1.43
C PHE A 357 62.35 -2.06 0.10
N ASP A 358 62.50 -0.86 0.66
CA ASP A 358 62.18 -0.58 2.06
C ASP A 358 60.65 -0.78 2.21
N LEU A 359 60.24 -2.02 2.51
CA LEU A 359 58.97 -2.25 3.17
C LEU A 359 59.19 -1.95 4.65
N LEU A 360 58.25 -1.22 5.27
CA LEU A 360 58.20 -0.70 6.64
C LEU A 360 58.71 0.76 6.73
N THR A 361 58.00 1.75 7.28
CA THR A 361 56.90 1.79 8.25
C THR A 361 56.12 3.10 8.06
N SER A 362 54.79 3.08 7.98
CA SER A 362 54.01 4.23 8.46
C SER A 362 53.52 3.88 9.85
N THR A 363 54.01 4.59 10.86
CA THR A 363 53.40 4.60 12.19
C THR A 363 51.91 4.89 12.03
N GLU A 364 51.07 4.03 12.62
CA GLU A 364 49.65 4.29 12.78
C GLU A 364 49.47 5.60 13.57
N GLU A 365 49.20 6.71 12.89
CA GLU A 365 48.47 7.81 13.50
C GLU A 365 46.99 7.46 13.43
N THR A 366 46.50 6.87 14.51
CA THR A 366 45.08 6.65 14.76
C THR A 366 44.35 7.99 14.70
N LEU A 367 43.61 8.24 13.62
CA LEU A 367 42.62 9.32 13.54
C LEU A 367 41.48 9.02 14.52
N MET A 368 41.65 9.44 15.78
CA MET A 368 40.56 9.50 16.75
C MET A 368 39.62 10.65 16.37
N LEU A 369 38.45 10.30 15.82
CA LEU A 369 37.32 11.23 15.73
C LEU A 369 36.78 11.47 17.14
N ASP A 370 37.07 12.64 17.71
CA ASP A 370 36.51 13.07 18.99
C ASP A 370 35.01 13.35 18.81
N MET A 371 34.18 12.37 19.19
CA MET A 371 32.71 12.39 19.04
C MET A 371 32.00 12.99 20.27
N ASN A 372 32.60 13.97 20.95
CA ASN A 372 31.92 14.71 22.01
C ASN A 372 31.56 16.13 21.55
N ARG A 373 30.37 16.27 20.94
CA ARG A 373 29.53 17.46 21.14
C ARG A 373 28.07 17.21 20.87
#